data_AF-A0A9P6G1C4-F1
#
_entry.id   AF-A0A9P6G1C4-F1
#
_cell.length_a   1.000
_cell.length_b   1.000
_cell.length_c   1.000
_cell.angle_alpha   90.00
_cell.angle_beta   90.00
_cell.angle_gamma   90.00
#
_symmetry.space_group_name_H-M   'P 1'
#
loop_
_entity.id
_entity.type
_entity.pdbx_description
1 polymer ?
#
loop_
_entity_poly.entity_id
_entity_poly.type
_entity_poly.pdbx_seq_one_letter_code
_entity_poly.pdbx_strand_id
1 'polypeptide(L)'
;MPGIVCIPSSLALYLTVAMTVSSQIDRSEILIRPYKPEDYEQVLQFLVPGLMPVGTRHFQSRIKHPATTLRIITQSFFLSILIILGYASYIAAQEHSGHLYSQTTAIDLILTWLQKPVHIAQFQQSAPAVANWFIRDSGLVHALSKQGRVFVMVWVWMSMAVALVTISRMYKTSRANMENYIRQSFEDDLNDISHFYQDFEDPTLFSDDEDEPQHRNKDSKPHKNRSQFWVACLRSHPQLVFGCVGLDDNFVRTNALRQKHDQQVGDKAPFQRPDKGSGELRRMSVHPDYRRLGIGMMLLKSLEDHARAQGFSRVKLSTTFYQQEAIQGYMKFGFKLEKSITVDTGFVINFYDLDLGLGKEDKQTESFVSPVAIGPDQKVKRRTRVEDADETTL
;
A
#
# COMPACT_ATOMS: atom_id res chain seq x y z
N MET A 1 -4.94 45.00 3.45
CA MET A 1 -4.18 44.35 4.54
C MET A 1 -4.08 42.87 4.23
N PRO A 2 -2.92 42.21 4.41
CA PRO A 2 -2.83 40.76 4.27
C PRO A 2 -3.54 40.06 5.44
N GLY A 3 -4.31 39.01 5.16
CA GLY A 3 -5.01 38.25 6.19
C GLY A 3 -4.04 37.39 7.00
N ILE A 4 -4.03 37.57 8.32
CA ILE A 4 -3.27 36.71 9.23
C ILE A 4 -3.97 35.35 9.27
N VAL A 5 -3.29 34.31 8.76
CA VAL A 5 -3.75 32.92 8.90
C VAL A 5 -3.52 32.50 10.34
N CYS A 6 -4.60 32.39 11.12
CA CYS A 6 -4.54 31.80 12.46
C CYS A 6 -4.20 30.30 12.37
N ILE A 7 -2.91 29.99 12.48
CA ILE A 7 -2.43 28.65 12.78
C ILE A 7 -2.97 28.27 14.17
N PRO A 8 -3.63 27.12 14.36
CA PRO A 8 -4.08 26.70 15.68
C PRO A 8 -2.89 26.55 16.62
N SER A 9 -3.03 27.01 17.88
CA SER A 9 -1.91 27.20 18.81
C SER A 9 -1.11 25.93 19.08
N SER A 10 -1.75 24.76 19.05
CA SER A 10 -1.10 23.45 19.13
C SER A 10 -0.09 23.21 18.00
N LEU A 11 -0.44 23.57 16.75
CA LEU A 11 0.42 23.37 15.59
C LEU A 11 1.58 24.38 15.53
N ALA A 12 1.34 25.61 15.99
CA ALA A 12 2.40 26.63 16.13
C ALA A 12 3.42 26.23 17.21
N LEU A 13 2.94 25.69 18.35
CA LEU A 13 3.80 25.15 19.39
C LEU A 13 4.58 23.92 18.89
N TYR A 14 3.90 22.98 18.19
CA TYR A 14 4.52 21.80 17.60
C TYR A 14 5.68 22.16 16.64
N LEU A 15 5.46 23.10 15.71
CA LEU A 15 6.50 23.55 14.77
C LEU A 15 7.67 24.25 15.48
N THR A 16 7.39 25.12 16.45
CA THR A 16 8.42 25.87 17.18
C THR A 16 9.29 24.95 18.05
N VAL A 17 8.67 23.98 18.73
CA VAL A 17 9.38 22.97 19.51
C VAL A 17 10.17 22.04 18.59
N ALA A 18 9.55 21.47 17.54
CA ALA A 18 10.20 20.53 16.64
C ALA A 18 11.45 21.12 15.94
N MET A 19 11.35 22.35 15.41
CA MET A 19 12.50 23.02 14.77
C MET A 19 13.64 23.35 15.73
N THR A 20 13.35 23.59 17.01
CA THR A 20 14.38 23.85 18.03
C THR A 20 15.01 22.53 18.53
N VAL A 21 14.18 21.53 18.81
CA VAL A 21 14.56 20.29 19.50
C VAL A 21 15.28 19.29 18.60
N SER A 22 15.00 19.26 17.30
CA SER A 22 15.60 18.31 16.33
C SER A 22 17.14 18.27 16.33
N SER A 23 17.81 19.35 16.75
CA SER A 23 19.28 19.42 16.79
C SER A 23 19.95 18.77 18.01
N GLN A 24 19.24 18.56 19.13
CA GLN A 24 19.83 18.12 20.41
C GLN A 24 18.90 17.21 21.26
N ILE A 25 18.25 16.22 20.64
CA ILE A 25 17.55 15.18 21.40
C ILE A 25 18.56 14.19 21.99
N ASP A 26 18.87 14.32 23.28
CA ASP A 26 19.59 13.28 24.00
C ASP A 26 18.70 12.03 24.19
N ARG A 27 19.33 10.84 24.24
CA ARG A 27 18.63 9.57 24.45
C ARG A 27 17.95 9.46 25.82
N SER A 28 18.39 10.20 26.83
CA SER A 28 17.76 10.20 28.16
C SER A 28 16.32 10.75 28.16
N GLU A 29 16.05 11.70 27.26
CA GLU A 29 14.72 12.27 27.02
C GLU A 29 13.79 11.34 26.25
N ILE A 30 14.29 10.25 25.64
CA ILE A 30 13.48 9.34 24.84
C ILE A 30 12.82 8.31 25.76
N LEU A 31 11.49 8.41 25.88
CA LEU A 31 10.66 7.49 26.65
C LEU A 31 9.92 6.54 25.70
N ILE A 32 10.18 5.23 25.85
CA ILE A 32 9.30 4.19 25.29
C ILE A 32 8.24 3.86 26.34
N ARG A 33 6.97 3.89 25.96
CA ARG A 33 5.82 3.57 26.82
C ARG A 33 4.72 2.83 26.05
N PRO A 34 3.78 2.15 26.74
CA PRO A 34 2.53 1.75 26.12
C PRO A 34 1.83 2.91 25.40
N TYR A 35 1.20 2.60 24.28
CA TYR A 35 0.30 3.52 23.57
C TYR A 35 -0.94 3.83 24.41
N LYS A 36 -1.51 5.00 24.18
CA LYS A 36 -2.83 5.39 24.66
C LYS A 36 -3.71 5.93 23.51
N PRO A 37 -5.04 5.89 23.63
CA PRO A 37 -5.93 6.48 22.62
C PRO A 37 -5.59 7.94 22.24
N GLU A 38 -5.06 8.75 23.17
CA GLU A 38 -4.57 10.12 22.89
C GLU A 38 -3.49 10.19 21.79
N ASP A 39 -2.74 9.11 21.53
CA ASP A 39 -1.59 9.08 20.62
C ASP A 39 -1.98 8.95 19.14
N TYR A 40 -3.23 8.56 18.85
CA TYR A 40 -3.70 8.11 17.53
C TYR A 40 -3.33 9.06 16.37
N GLU A 41 -3.72 10.33 16.48
CA GLU A 41 -3.49 11.34 15.46
C GLU A 41 -2.00 11.56 15.17
N GLN A 42 -1.15 11.49 16.19
CA GLN A 42 0.29 11.69 16.02
C GLN A 42 0.97 10.46 15.42
N VAL A 43 0.53 9.25 15.78
CA VAL A 43 0.98 8.02 15.10
C VAL A 43 0.62 8.05 13.62
N LEU A 44 -0.62 8.45 13.25
CA LEU A 44 -1.00 8.62 11.85
C LEU A 44 -0.15 9.67 11.12
N GLN A 45 0.14 10.81 11.76
CA GLN A 45 0.88 11.93 11.14
C GLN A 45 2.26 11.54 10.59
N PHE A 46 3.00 10.62 11.22
CA PHE A 46 4.26 10.13 10.65
C PHE A 46 4.17 8.78 9.96
N LEU A 47 3.25 7.90 10.38
CA LEU A 47 3.16 6.56 9.81
C LEU A 47 2.53 6.55 8.42
N VAL A 48 1.45 7.31 8.18
CA VAL A 48 0.81 7.38 6.86
C VAL A 48 1.80 7.94 5.82
N PRO A 49 2.45 9.12 6.00
CA PRO A 49 3.49 9.59 5.08
C PRO A 49 4.67 8.64 4.94
N GLY A 50 5.05 7.94 6.02
CA GLY A 50 6.13 6.95 6.02
C GLY A 50 5.90 5.76 5.07
N LEU A 51 4.64 5.39 4.83
CA LEU A 51 4.26 4.28 3.94
C LEU A 51 3.99 4.72 2.48
N MET A 52 3.69 6.00 2.22
CA MET A 52 3.40 6.49 0.85
C MET A 52 4.52 6.24 -0.20
N PRO A 53 5.82 6.16 0.14
CA PRO A 53 6.86 5.73 -0.81
C PRO A 53 6.65 4.31 -1.35
N VAL A 54 6.07 3.40 -0.56
CA VAL A 54 5.76 2.03 -0.99
C VAL A 54 4.64 2.05 -2.04
N GLY A 55 3.55 2.77 -1.76
CA GLY A 55 2.45 2.99 -2.71
C GLY A 55 2.89 3.71 -3.99
N THR A 56 3.83 4.65 -3.88
CA THR A 56 4.40 5.34 -5.05
C THR A 56 5.22 4.39 -5.92
N ARG A 57 6.01 3.48 -5.35
CA ARG A 57 6.74 2.45 -6.11
C ARG A 57 5.80 1.39 -6.69
N HIS A 58 4.72 1.04 -5.99
CA HIS A 58 3.65 0.18 -6.53
C HIS A 58 2.98 0.79 -7.76
N PHE A 59 2.64 2.07 -7.69
CA PHE A 59 2.11 2.82 -8.82
C PHE A 59 3.08 2.86 -10.02
N GLN A 60 4.38 3.09 -9.77
CA GLN A 60 5.42 3.07 -10.80
C GLN A 60 5.59 1.68 -11.45
N SER A 61 5.53 0.59 -10.68
CA SER A 61 5.53 -0.77 -11.23
C SER A 61 4.34 -1.00 -12.16
N ARG A 62 3.13 -0.64 -11.68
CA ARG A 62 1.88 -0.80 -12.44
C ARG A 62 1.86 -0.03 -13.76
N ILE A 63 2.41 1.19 -13.82
CA ILE A 63 2.51 1.96 -15.07
C ILE A 63 3.53 1.35 -16.06
N LYS A 64 4.63 0.79 -15.56
CA LYS A 64 5.65 0.13 -16.39
C LYS A 64 5.20 -1.22 -16.96
N HIS A 65 4.10 -1.80 -16.45
CA HIS A 65 3.56 -3.06 -16.96
C HIS A 65 3.01 -2.86 -18.38
N PRO A 66 3.46 -3.62 -19.40
CA PRO A 66 3.25 -3.29 -20.81
C PRO A 66 1.77 -3.20 -21.21
N ALA A 67 0.91 -4.07 -20.66
CA ALA A 67 -0.54 -4.01 -20.90
C ALA A 67 -1.19 -2.72 -20.33
N THR A 68 -0.66 -2.18 -19.23
CA THR A 68 -1.14 -0.89 -18.67
C THR A 68 -0.60 0.29 -19.49
N THR A 69 0.67 0.25 -19.88
CA THR A 69 1.25 1.28 -20.77
C THR A 69 0.51 1.35 -22.10
N LEU A 70 0.25 0.20 -22.75
CA LEU A 70 -0.51 0.10 -23.99
C LEU A 70 -1.94 0.61 -23.81
N ARG A 71 -2.64 0.22 -22.73
CA ARG A 71 -3.99 0.73 -22.44
C ARG A 71 -4.02 2.26 -22.32
N ILE A 72 -3.06 2.87 -21.63
CA ILE A 72 -2.97 4.33 -21.50
C ILE A 72 -2.73 4.98 -22.86
N ILE A 73 -1.81 4.44 -23.69
CA ILE A 73 -1.53 4.94 -25.03
C ILE A 73 -2.78 4.87 -25.91
N THR A 74 -3.42 3.70 -26.01
CA THR A 74 -4.62 3.47 -26.83
C THR A 74 -5.79 4.34 -26.39
N GLN A 75 -6.04 4.47 -25.08
CA GLN A 75 -7.10 5.35 -24.57
C GLN A 75 -6.80 6.83 -24.86
N SER A 76 -5.54 7.27 -24.74
CA SER A 76 -5.15 8.66 -25.01
C SER A 76 -5.21 9.00 -26.51
N PHE A 77 -4.83 8.05 -27.37
CA PHE A 77 -4.98 8.11 -28.82
C PHE A 77 -6.45 8.36 -29.20
N PHE A 78 -7.37 7.46 -28.80
CA PHE A 78 -8.78 7.61 -29.16
C PHE A 78 -9.42 8.87 -28.56
N LEU A 79 -9.14 9.22 -27.30
CA LEU A 79 -9.70 10.43 -26.69
C LEU A 79 -9.19 11.71 -27.39
N SER A 80 -7.92 11.74 -27.81
CA SER A 80 -7.38 12.88 -28.56
C SER A 80 -8.02 13.04 -29.95
N ILE A 81 -8.38 11.94 -30.62
CA ILE A 81 -9.14 11.98 -31.87
C ILE A 81 -10.56 12.52 -31.63
N LEU A 82 -11.24 12.09 -30.56
CA LEU A 82 -12.57 12.62 -30.20
C LEU A 82 -12.54 14.12 -29.90
N ILE A 83 -11.50 14.61 -29.21
CA ILE A 83 -11.31 16.04 -28.93
C ILE A 83 -11.12 16.84 -30.22
N ILE A 84 -10.30 16.34 -31.16
CA ILE A 84 -10.08 17.01 -32.46
C ILE A 84 -11.34 17.00 -33.31
N LEU A 85 -12.07 15.87 -33.38
CA LEU A 85 -13.34 15.79 -34.11
C LEU A 85 -14.39 16.75 -33.54
N GLY A 86 -14.55 16.79 -32.21
CA GLY A 86 -15.45 17.72 -31.55
C GLY A 86 -15.09 19.20 -31.81
N TYR A 87 -13.80 19.52 -31.83
CA TYR A 87 -13.32 20.87 -32.15
C TYR A 87 -13.53 21.24 -33.63
N ALA A 88 -13.30 20.30 -34.56
CA ALA A 88 -13.58 20.51 -35.98
C ALA A 88 -15.08 20.72 -36.25
N SER A 89 -15.96 19.91 -35.62
CA SER A 89 -17.41 20.11 -35.68
C SER A 89 -17.86 21.43 -35.07
N TYR A 90 -17.20 21.90 -34.00
CA TYR A 90 -17.47 23.21 -33.40
C TYR A 90 -17.13 24.38 -34.35
N ILE A 91 -15.99 24.31 -35.06
CA ILE A 91 -15.63 25.31 -36.08
C ILE A 91 -16.63 25.29 -37.24
N ALA A 92 -16.95 24.11 -37.79
CA ALA A 92 -17.92 23.98 -38.87
C ALA A 92 -19.32 24.50 -38.47
N ALA A 93 -19.72 24.32 -37.20
CA ALA A 93 -20.96 24.85 -36.67
C ALA A 93 -20.95 26.39 -36.54
N GLN A 94 -19.83 27.01 -36.13
CA GLN A 94 -19.68 28.47 -36.15
C GLN A 94 -19.83 29.04 -37.57
N GLU A 95 -19.12 28.44 -38.53
CA GLU A 95 -19.04 28.91 -39.91
C GLU A 95 -20.37 28.79 -40.66
N HIS A 96 -21.16 27.74 -40.40
CA HIS A 96 -22.50 27.58 -40.96
C HIS A 96 -23.61 28.43 -40.29
N SER A 97 -23.45 28.84 -39.03
CA SER A 97 -24.58 29.37 -38.23
C SER A 97 -24.67 30.89 -38.16
N GLY A 98 -23.58 31.63 -38.40
CA GLY A 98 -23.57 33.11 -38.46
C GLY A 98 -23.96 33.85 -37.16
N HIS A 99 -24.20 33.14 -36.05
CA HIS A 99 -24.63 33.69 -34.77
C HIS A 99 -23.84 33.07 -33.62
N LEU A 100 -23.49 33.91 -32.64
CA LEU A 100 -22.68 33.50 -31.49
C LEU A 100 -23.48 32.60 -30.53
N TYR A 101 -23.29 31.29 -30.63
CA TYR A 101 -23.59 30.39 -29.52
C TYR A 101 -22.66 30.73 -28.33
N SER A 102 -23.24 30.90 -27.14
CA SER A 102 -22.50 31.34 -25.95
C SER A 102 -21.46 30.31 -25.50
N GLN A 103 -20.30 30.79 -25.03
CA GLN A 103 -19.12 29.96 -24.73
C GLN A 103 -19.35 28.86 -23.67
N THR A 104 -20.36 29.00 -22.82
CA THR A 104 -20.64 28.09 -21.70
C THR A 104 -21.01 26.68 -22.17
N THR A 105 -21.97 26.55 -23.09
CA THR A 105 -22.61 25.25 -23.40
C THR A 105 -21.65 24.21 -23.95
N ALA A 106 -20.66 24.59 -24.76
CA ALA A 106 -19.67 23.66 -25.30
C ALA A 106 -18.73 23.11 -24.21
N ILE A 107 -18.33 23.93 -23.24
CA ILE A 107 -17.49 23.52 -22.11
C ILE A 107 -18.31 22.65 -21.15
N ASP A 108 -19.55 23.03 -20.86
CA ASP A 108 -20.46 22.24 -20.01
C ASP A 108 -20.78 20.86 -20.61
N LEU A 109 -20.93 20.76 -21.94
CA LEU A 109 -21.06 19.50 -22.66
C LEU A 109 -19.81 18.62 -22.51
N ILE A 110 -18.62 19.17 -22.69
CA ILE A 110 -17.36 18.42 -22.55
C ILE A 110 -17.15 17.97 -21.08
N LEU A 111 -17.47 18.83 -20.11
CA LEU A 111 -17.36 18.52 -18.68
C LEU A 111 -18.37 17.45 -18.23
N THR A 112 -19.62 17.51 -18.68
CA THR A 112 -20.64 16.49 -18.37
C THR A 112 -20.36 15.16 -19.08
N TRP A 113 -19.74 15.18 -20.27
CA TRP A 113 -19.25 13.96 -20.94
C TRP A 113 -18.07 13.34 -20.19
N LEU A 114 -17.13 14.15 -19.68
CA LEU A 114 -16.01 13.73 -18.83
C LEU A 114 -16.39 13.19 -17.44
N GLN A 115 -17.65 13.31 -17.03
CA GLN A 115 -18.18 12.84 -15.75
C GLN A 115 -18.99 11.54 -15.84
N LYS A 116 -19.42 11.10 -17.03
CA LYS A 116 -20.24 9.89 -17.20
C LYS A 116 -19.41 8.65 -17.58
N PRO A 117 -19.78 7.44 -17.13
CA PRO A 117 -19.17 6.21 -17.61
C PRO A 117 -19.54 6.01 -19.10
N VAL A 118 -18.52 5.87 -19.95
CA VAL A 118 -18.71 5.77 -21.41
C VAL A 118 -19.21 4.38 -21.79
N HIS A 119 -20.52 4.24 -22.00
CA HIS A 119 -21.11 3.03 -22.55
C HIS A 119 -20.94 2.98 -24.08
N ILE A 120 -20.15 2.00 -24.54
CA ILE A 120 -19.73 1.83 -25.95
C ILE A 120 -20.93 1.77 -26.92
N ALA A 121 -22.07 1.22 -26.49
CA ALA A 121 -23.28 1.07 -27.31
C ALA A 121 -23.81 2.39 -27.91
N GLN A 122 -23.69 3.52 -27.20
CA GLN A 122 -24.13 4.83 -27.72
C GLN A 122 -23.22 5.36 -28.85
N PHE A 123 -22.00 4.84 -28.98
CA PHE A 123 -21.03 5.27 -29.98
C PHE A 123 -21.27 4.62 -31.37
N GLN A 124 -21.79 3.38 -31.40
CA GLN A 124 -22.07 2.66 -32.65
C GLN A 124 -23.14 3.36 -33.51
N GLN A 125 -24.09 4.06 -32.89
CA GLN A 125 -25.17 4.76 -33.61
C GLN A 125 -24.71 6.07 -34.27
N SER A 126 -23.64 6.70 -33.78
CA SER A 126 -23.16 8.01 -34.24
C SER A 126 -21.96 7.93 -35.20
N ALA A 127 -21.16 6.87 -35.13
CA ALA A 127 -19.99 6.67 -35.99
C ALA A 127 -20.26 6.76 -37.51
N PRO A 128 -21.37 6.23 -38.08
CA PRO A 128 -21.61 6.27 -39.53
C PRO A 128 -21.82 7.70 -40.07
N ALA A 129 -22.44 8.58 -39.29
CA ALA A 129 -22.68 9.97 -39.69
C ALA A 129 -21.37 10.77 -39.75
N VAL A 130 -20.50 10.59 -38.75
CA VAL A 130 -19.17 11.23 -38.71
C VAL A 130 -18.29 10.72 -39.86
N ALA A 131 -18.29 9.41 -40.13
CA ALA A 131 -17.54 8.82 -41.24
C ALA A 131 -17.99 9.34 -42.61
N ASN A 132 -19.30 9.39 -42.87
CA ASN A 132 -19.83 9.89 -44.14
C ASN A 132 -19.60 11.40 -44.34
N TRP A 133 -19.54 12.20 -43.25
CA TRP A 133 -19.12 13.60 -43.33
C TRP A 133 -17.63 13.69 -43.72
N PHE A 134 -16.77 12.92 -43.05
CA PHE A 134 -15.32 12.92 -43.25
C PHE A 134 -14.89 12.47 -44.67
N ILE A 135 -15.65 11.57 -45.30
CA ILE A 135 -15.40 11.10 -46.67
C ILE A 135 -15.85 12.12 -47.73
N ARG A 136 -16.83 12.97 -47.42
CA ARG A 136 -17.50 13.85 -48.39
C ARG A 136 -16.81 15.21 -48.55
N ASP A 137 -16.17 15.74 -47.50
CA ASP A 137 -15.45 17.01 -47.57
C ASP A 137 -13.98 16.84 -47.97
N SER A 138 -13.76 16.74 -49.28
CA SER A 138 -12.42 16.70 -49.87
C SER A 138 -11.59 17.97 -49.66
N GLY A 139 -12.22 19.12 -49.35
CA GLY A 139 -11.52 20.38 -49.07
C GLY A 139 -10.75 20.30 -47.74
N LEU A 140 -11.37 19.72 -46.72
CA LEU A 140 -10.76 19.51 -45.40
C LEU A 140 -9.51 18.62 -45.49
N VAL A 141 -9.57 17.53 -46.27
CA VAL A 141 -8.42 16.64 -46.53
C VAL A 141 -7.30 17.37 -47.30
N HIS A 142 -7.64 18.26 -48.23
CA HIS A 142 -6.67 19.01 -49.02
C HIS A 142 -6.03 20.19 -48.25
N ALA A 143 -6.74 20.76 -47.27
CA ALA A 143 -6.16 21.71 -46.32
C ALA A 143 -5.23 21.00 -45.32
N LEU A 144 -5.66 19.85 -44.78
CA LEU A 144 -4.85 19.00 -43.89
C LEU A 144 -3.58 18.48 -44.57
N SER A 145 -3.58 18.19 -45.87
CA SER A 145 -2.36 17.73 -46.56
C SER A 145 -1.29 18.83 -46.65
N LYS A 146 -1.67 20.09 -46.91
CA LYS A 146 -0.74 21.24 -46.93
C LYS A 146 -0.18 21.61 -45.55
N GLN A 147 -0.93 21.39 -44.46
CA GLN A 147 -0.47 21.67 -43.09
C GLN A 147 -0.14 20.41 -42.26
N GLY A 148 -0.06 19.23 -42.89
CA GLY A 148 -0.09 17.93 -42.19
C GLY A 148 0.95 17.75 -41.09
N ARG A 149 2.14 18.34 -41.23
CA ARG A 149 3.18 18.33 -40.17
C ARG A 149 2.73 19.05 -38.90
N VAL A 150 2.05 20.20 -39.04
CA VAL A 150 1.52 20.98 -37.90
C VAL A 150 0.36 20.22 -37.25
N PHE A 151 -0.56 19.67 -38.05
CA PHE A 151 -1.67 18.86 -37.55
C PHE A 151 -1.19 17.64 -36.75
N VAL A 152 -0.23 16.87 -37.29
CA VAL A 152 0.35 15.71 -36.61
C VAL A 152 1.08 16.13 -35.33
N MET A 153 1.82 17.25 -35.33
CA MET A 153 2.45 17.77 -34.10
C MET A 153 1.42 18.13 -33.04
N VAL A 154 0.37 18.90 -33.38
CA VAL A 154 -0.70 19.29 -32.45
C VAL A 154 -1.42 18.06 -31.90
N TRP A 155 -1.71 17.07 -32.74
CA TRP A 155 -2.33 15.82 -32.32
C TRP A 155 -1.44 15.02 -31.35
N VAL A 156 -0.15 14.84 -31.65
CA VAL A 156 0.80 14.16 -30.76
C VAL A 156 0.90 14.87 -29.40
N TRP A 157 0.98 16.22 -29.39
CA TRP A 157 0.95 17.00 -28.15
C TRP A 157 -0.36 16.82 -27.36
N MET A 158 -1.51 16.76 -28.04
CA MET A 158 -2.80 16.48 -27.39
C MET A 158 -2.87 15.05 -26.84
N SER A 159 -2.41 14.03 -27.56
CA SER A 159 -2.33 12.65 -27.05
C SER A 159 -1.40 12.56 -25.83
N MET A 160 -0.26 13.26 -25.84
CA MET A 160 0.64 13.35 -24.68
C MET A 160 -0.01 14.08 -23.49
N ALA A 161 -0.72 15.19 -23.73
CA ALA A 161 -1.43 15.91 -22.67
C ALA A 161 -2.53 15.05 -22.02
N VAL A 162 -3.32 14.33 -22.82
CA VAL A 162 -4.33 13.36 -22.32
C VAL A 162 -3.66 12.23 -21.53
N ALA A 163 -2.54 11.69 -22.01
CA ALA A 163 -1.81 10.65 -21.29
C ALA A 163 -1.30 11.16 -19.93
N LEU A 164 -0.73 12.37 -19.87
CA LEU A 164 -0.26 13.00 -18.63
C LEU A 164 -1.41 13.28 -17.65
N VAL A 165 -2.55 13.78 -18.11
CA VAL A 165 -3.76 13.98 -17.28
C VAL A 165 -4.30 12.64 -16.77
N THR A 166 -4.29 11.60 -17.60
CA THR A 166 -4.71 10.24 -17.23
C THR A 166 -3.79 9.65 -16.16
N ILE A 167 -2.47 9.72 -16.34
CA ILE A 167 -1.45 9.29 -15.37
C ILE A 167 -1.58 10.10 -14.06
N SER A 168 -1.81 11.41 -14.14
CA SER A 168 -2.02 12.30 -12.99
C SER A 168 -3.28 11.93 -12.20
N ARG A 169 -4.42 11.66 -12.87
CA ARG A 169 -5.64 11.12 -12.25
C ARG A 169 -5.38 9.76 -11.60
N MET A 170 -4.78 8.81 -12.33
CA MET A 170 -4.45 7.48 -11.81
C MET A 170 -3.52 7.56 -10.58
N TYR A 171 -2.56 8.48 -10.55
CA TYR A 171 -1.67 8.69 -9.40
C TYR A 171 -2.44 9.23 -8.20
N LYS A 172 -3.28 10.26 -8.39
CA LYS A 172 -4.11 10.83 -7.32
C LYS A 172 -5.06 9.79 -6.72
N THR A 173 -5.76 9.01 -7.55
CA THR A 173 -6.64 7.92 -7.10
C THR A 173 -5.84 6.81 -6.41
N SER A 174 -4.72 6.37 -6.99
CA SER A 174 -3.89 5.33 -6.35
C SER A 174 -3.27 5.79 -5.02
N ARG A 175 -2.99 7.09 -4.87
CA ARG A 175 -2.51 7.70 -3.62
C ARG A 175 -3.64 7.76 -2.58
N ALA A 176 -4.82 8.27 -2.95
CA ALA A 176 -5.97 8.34 -2.05
C ALA A 176 -6.43 6.95 -1.59
N ASN A 177 -6.50 5.97 -2.49
CA ASN A 177 -6.86 4.60 -2.13
C ASN A 177 -5.84 3.97 -1.18
N MET A 178 -4.54 4.25 -1.34
CA MET A 178 -3.49 3.78 -0.42
C MET A 178 -3.60 4.46 0.95
N GLU A 179 -3.82 5.78 0.99
CA GLU A 179 -4.01 6.51 2.24
C GLU A 179 -5.25 6.03 3.00
N ASN A 180 -6.38 5.85 2.30
CA ASN A 180 -7.60 5.31 2.90
C ASN A 180 -7.43 3.86 3.37
N TYR A 181 -6.71 3.01 2.62
CA TYR A 181 -6.42 1.63 3.04
C TYR A 181 -5.55 1.59 4.31
N ILE A 182 -4.53 2.46 4.41
CA ILE A 182 -3.71 2.56 5.62
C ILE A 182 -4.57 3.08 6.79
N ARG A 183 -5.35 4.15 6.59
CA ARG A 183 -6.25 4.69 7.63
C ARG A 183 -7.24 3.64 8.11
N GLN A 184 -7.96 2.98 7.20
CA GLN A 184 -8.92 1.93 7.56
C GLN A 184 -8.24 0.75 8.28
N SER A 185 -7.06 0.31 7.85
CA SER A 185 -6.31 -0.73 8.60
C SER A 185 -5.91 -0.27 10.01
N PHE A 186 -5.68 1.02 10.21
CA PHE A 186 -5.37 1.59 11.53
C PHE A 186 -6.63 1.89 12.35
N GLU A 187 -7.78 2.08 11.72
CA GLU A 187 -9.08 2.17 12.37
C GLU A 187 -9.52 0.77 12.86
N ASP A 188 -9.45 -0.26 11.99
CA ASP A 188 -9.67 -1.69 12.31
C ASP A 188 -8.78 -2.19 13.47
N ASP A 189 -7.56 -1.67 13.59
CA ASP A 189 -6.53 -2.17 14.53
C ASP A 189 -6.32 -1.29 15.79
N LEU A 190 -6.56 0.03 15.74
CA LEU A 190 -6.24 0.98 16.83
C LEU A 190 -7.41 1.86 17.32
N ASN A 191 -8.54 1.96 16.60
CA ASN A 191 -9.66 2.81 17.04
C ASN A 191 -10.34 2.24 18.30
N ASP A 192 -10.26 0.92 18.48
CA ASP A 192 -10.43 0.25 19.78
C ASP A 192 -9.18 -0.57 20.12
N ILE A 193 -8.08 0.14 20.42
CA ILE A 193 -6.82 -0.50 20.82
C ILE A 193 -6.94 -1.25 22.15
N SER A 194 -7.87 -0.85 23.02
CA SER A 194 -8.11 -1.50 24.32
C SER A 194 -8.61 -2.91 24.09
N HIS A 195 -9.66 -3.07 23.29
CA HIS A 195 -10.11 -4.38 22.86
C HIS A 195 -9.00 -5.15 22.14
N PHE A 196 -8.38 -4.59 21.09
CA PHE A 196 -7.40 -5.35 20.29
C PHE A 196 -6.17 -5.84 21.09
N TYR A 197 -5.57 -4.99 21.94
CA TYR A 197 -4.29 -5.28 22.60
C TYR A 197 -4.38 -5.60 24.09
N GLN A 198 -5.51 -5.34 24.76
CA GLN A 198 -5.63 -5.47 26.21
C GLN A 198 -6.75 -6.45 26.60
N ASP A 199 -7.94 -6.32 26.01
CA ASP A 199 -9.17 -6.95 26.51
C ASP A 199 -9.74 -8.09 25.65
N PHE A 200 -9.26 -8.30 24.42
CA PHE A 200 -9.74 -9.37 23.53
C PHE A 200 -9.32 -10.76 24.03
N GLU A 201 -10.29 -11.58 24.44
CA GLU A 201 -10.11 -13.02 24.67
C GLU A 201 -10.98 -13.81 23.68
N ASP A 202 -10.43 -14.87 23.07
CA ASP A 202 -11.21 -15.83 22.27
C ASP A 202 -11.62 -17.01 23.17
N PRO A 203 -12.91 -17.15 23.54
CA PRO A 203 -13.37 -18.18 24.48
C PRO A 203 -13.38 -19.60 23.89
N THR A 204 -12.90 -19.79 22.65
CA THR A 204 -12.79 -21.10 22.02
C THR A 204 -11.36 -21.67 22.03
N LEU A 205 -10.36 -20.84 22.36
CA LEU A 205 -8.94 -21.16 22.39
C LEU A 205 -8.46 -21.17 23.85
N PHE A 206 -8.00 -22.32 24.36
CA PHE A 206 -7.61 -22.46 25.76
C PHE A 206 -6.08 -22.48 25.96
N SER A 207 -5.67 -22.12 27.17
CA SER A 207 -4.26 -22.09 27.60
C SER A 207 -3.58 -23.45 27.46
N ASP A 208 -4.30 -24.54 27.72
CA ASP A 208 -3.74 -25.89 27.92
C ASP A 208 -3.95 -26.83 26.73
N ASP A 209 -4.65 -26.40 25.67
CA ASP A 209 -5.00 -27.27 24.53
C ASP A 209 -3.73 -27.76 23.78
N GLU A 210 -3.35 -29.03 24.02
CA GLU A 210 -2.86 -29.92 22.95
C GLU A 210 -3.99 -30.07 21.91
N ASP A 211 -3.66 -30.25 20.63
CA ASP A 211 -4.55 -29.92 19.50
C ASP A 211 -5.80 -30.83 19.28
N GLU A 212 -6.19 -31.68 20.23
CA GLU A 212 -7.38 -32.53 20.15
C GLU A 212 -8.53 -32.11 21.09
N PRO A 213 -9.76 -31.85 20.57
CA PRO A 213 -10.93 -31.50 21.39
C PRO A 213 -11.36 -32.52 22.46
N GLN A 214 -10.83 -33.75 22.41
CA GLN A 214 -11.27 -34.87 23.25
C GLN A 214 -10.68 -34.82 24.68
N HIS A 215 -9.59 -34.08 24.90
CA HIS A 215 -8.92 -33.96 26.20
C HIS A 215 -9.27 -32.68 26.99
N ARG A 216 -10.24 -31.89 26.51
CA ARG A 216 -10.62 -30.60 27.11
C ARG A 216 -11.17 -30.74 28.55
N ASN A 217 -10.40 -30.23 29.53
CA ASN A 217 -10.90 -30.02 30.88
C ASN A 217 -11.92 -28.85 30.92
N LYS A 218 -12.95 -28.96 31.78
CA LYS A 218 -13.99 -27.92 31.94
C LYS A 218 -13.52 -26.66 32.64
N ASP A 219 -12.44 -26.75 33.41
CA ASP A 219 -11.87 -25.64 34.18
C ASP A 219 -10.73 -24.90 33.45
N SER A 220 -10.47 -25.26 32.19
CA SER A 220 -9.44 -24.62 31.36
C SER A 220 -9.77 -23.15 31.10
N LYS A 221 -8.75 -22.28 31.17
CA LYS A 221 -8.92 -20.83 30.97
C LYS A 221 -8.62 -20.45 29.52
N PRO A 222 -9.30 -19.42 28.96
CA PRO A 222 -8.99 -18.93 27.62
C PRO A 222 -7.52 -18.50 27.53
N HIS A 223 -6.96 -18.63 26.32
CA HIS A 223 -5.59 -18.18 26.04
C HIS A 223 -5.55 -16.65 26.10
N LYS A 224 -4.92 -16.12 27.15
CA LYS A 224 -4.79 -14.67 27.35
C LYS A 224 -4.08 -14.00 26.18
N ASN A 225 -4.61 -12.88 25.72
CA ASN A 225 -3.95 -12.01 24.75
C ASN A 225 -2.61 -11.47 25.31
N ARG A 226 -1.54 -11.64 24.52
CA ARG A 226 -0.16 -11.22 24.84
C ARG A 226 0.32 -10.04 23.98
N SER A 227 -0.55 -9.54 23.10
CA SER A 227 -0.27 -8.40 22.22
C SER A 227 0.09 -7.16 23.03
N GLN A 228 0.91 -6.26 22.49
CA GLN A 228 1.14 -4.93 23.07
C GLN A 228 1.59 -3.95 21.99
N PHE A 229 1.19 -2.69 22.12
CA PHE A 229 1.67 -1.60 21.27
C PHE A 229 2.41 -0.55 22.10
N TRP A 230 3.53 -0.05 21.58
CA TRP A 230 4.36 0.98 22.21
C TRP A 230 4.54 2.20 21.32
N VAL A 231 4.75 3.34 21.97
CA VAL A 231 5.16 4.60 21.35
C VAL A 231 6.47 5.10 21.93
N ALA A 232 7.23 5.82 21.11
CA ALA A 232 8.38 6.60 21.52
C ALA A 232 7.99 8.08 21.58
N CYS A 233 8.18 8.70 22.75
CA CYS A 233 7.81 10.09 23.02
C CYS A 233 8.91 10.81 23.83
N LEU A 234 8.81 12.14 23.96
CA LEU A 234 9.71 12.90 24.84
C LEU A 234 9.27 12.74 26.30
N ARG A 235 10.23 12.60 27.21
CA ARG A 235 9.99 12.53 28.66
C ARG A 235 9.45 13.86 29.20
N SER A 236 10.01 14.99 28.74
CA SER A 236 9.51 16.33 29.03
C SER A 236 8.14 16.65 28.41
N HIS A 237 7.81 16.00 27.29
CA HIS A 237 6.57 16.23 26.55
C HIS A 237 5.94 14.89 26.10
N PRO A 238 5.33 14.11 27.01
CA PRO A 238 4.88 12.73 26.72
C PRO A 238 3.81 12.62 25.64
N GLN A 239 3.15 13.73 25.29
CA GLN A 239 2.24 13.83 24.16
C GLN A 239 2.97 13.76 22.81
N LEU A 240 4.20 14.26 22.69
CA LEU A 240 4.92 14.33 21.41
C LEU A 240 5.46 12.94 21.02
N VAL A 241 4.67 12.21 20.24
CA VAL A 241 5.01 10.86 19.74
C VAL A 241 5.70 10.95 18.37
N PHE A 242 6.87 10.30 18.25
CA PHE A 242 7.71 10.29 17.05
C PHE A 242 8.15 8.88 16.60
N GLY A 243 7.62 7.83 17.21
CA GLY A 243 7.85 6.45 16.77
C GLY A 243 6.88 5.48 17.42
N CYS A 244 6.71 4.30 16.82
CA CYS A 244 5.77 3.27 17.28
C CYS A 244 6.18 1.86 16.85
N VAL A 245 5.72 0.86 17.59
CA VAL A 245 5.77 -0.57 17.20
C VAL A 245 4.63 -1.35 17.87
N GLY A 246 4.06 -2.33 17.17
CA GLY A 246 3.13 -3.31 17.73
C GLY A 246 3.70 -4.72 17.72
N LEU A 247 3.31 -5.51 18.72
CA LEU A 247 3.41 -6.97 18.74
C LEU A 247 1.99 -7.54 18.77
N ASP A 248 1.63 -8.34 17.79
CA ASP A 248 0.31 -8.95 17.64
C ASP A 248 0.41 -10.46 17.97
N ASP A 249 -0.36 -10.94 18.96
CA ASP A 249 -0.55 -12.38 19.21
C ASP A 249 -1.57 -12.94 18.21
N ASN A 250 -1.10 -13.30 17.01
CA ASN A 250 -1.97 -13.84 15.98
C ASN A 250 -2.64 -15.17 16.40
N PHE A 251 -2.13 -15.91 17.40
CA PHE A 251 -2.73 -17.17 17.83
C PHE A 251 -4.12 -16.96 18.45
N VAL A 252 -4.28 -16.01 19.38
CA VAL A 252 -5.60 -15.71 19.97
C VAL A 252 -6.60 -15.22 18.91
N ARG A 253 -6.10 -14.62 17.81
CA ARG A 253 -6.93 -14.13 16.69
C ARG A 253 -7.20 -15.18 15.61
N THR A 254 -6.87 -16.46 15.82
CA THR A 254 -6.98 -17.54 14.81
C THR A 254 -8.34 -17.56 14.10
N ASN A 255 -9.45 -17.46 14.84
CA ASN A 255 -10.80 -17.53 14.25
C ASN A 255 -11.16 -16.29 13.42
N ALA A 256 -10.81 -15.10 13.90
CA ALA A 256 -11.00 -13.85 13.16
C ALA A 256 -10.14 -13.79 11.88
N LEU A 257 -8.91 -14.33 11.94
CA LEU A 257 -8.02 -14.47 10.78
C LEU A 257 -8.57 -15.50 9.78
N ARG A 258 -9.13 -16.62 10.25
CA ARG A 258 -9.83 -17.60 9.41
C ARG A 258 -11.04 -16.97 8.72
N GLN A 259 -11.90 -16.24 9.43
CA GLN A 259 -13.05 -15.57 8.83
C GLN A 259 -12.63 -14.56 7.75
N LYS A 260 -11.58 -13.75 7.99
CA LYS A 260 -11.04 -12.83 6.98
C LYS A 260 -10.40 -13.59 5.79
N HIS A 261 -9.75 -14.73 6.01
CA HIS A 261 -9.23 -15.61 4.95
C HIS A 261 -10.36 -16.17 4.07
N ASP A 262 -11.39 -16.74 4.68
CA ASP A 262 -12.45 -17.44 3.96
C ASP A 262 -13.33 -16.45 3.15
N GLN A 263 -13.43 -15.19 3.59
CA GLN A 263 -14.03 -14.08 2.83
C GLN A 263 -13.20 -13.57 1.64
N GLN A 264 -11.87 -13.63 1.71
CA GLN A 264 -10.97 -12.98 0.73
C GLN A 264 -10.32 -13.96 -0.25
N VAL A 265 -10.03 -15.17 0.22
CA VAL A 265 -9.27 -16.22 -0.47
C VAL A 265 -10.17 -17.41 -0.77
N GLY A 266 -10.95 -17.85 0.23
CA GLY A 266 -11.75 -19.09 0.15
C GLY A 266 -10.86 -20.30 -0.14
N ASP A 267 -11.38 -21.26 -0.90
CA ASP A 267 -10.70 -22.54 -1.23
C ASP A 267 -9.42 -22.40 -2.08
N LYS A 268 -9.05 -21.18 -2.50
CA LYS A 268 -7.87 -20.93 -3.35
C LYS A 268 -6.53 -21.20 -2.66
N ALA A 269 -6.50 -21.23 -1.32
CA ALA A 269 -5.33 -21.61 -0.54
C ALA A 269 -5.75 -22.20 0.83
N PRO A 270 -4.93 -23.08 1.44
CA PRO A 270 -5.20 -23.55 2.79
C PRO A 270 -4.89 -22.48 3.84
N PHE A 271 -5.84 -22.23 4.74
CA PHE A 271 -5.63 -21.36 5.91
C PHE A 271 -4.49 -21.89 6.80
N GLN A 272 -3.42 -21.12 6.95
CA GLN A 272 -2.31 -21.43 7.84
C GLN A 272 -2.59 -20.88 9.25
N ARG A 273 -2.83 -21.78 10.22
CA ARG A 273 -3.02 -21.40 11.62
C ARG A 273 -1.74 -20.74 12.16
N PRO A 274 -1.83 -19.59 12.85
CA PRO A 274 -0.68 -18.98 13.52
C PRO A 274 -0.07 -19.90 14.59
N ASP A 275 1.25 -19.79 14.79
CA ASP A 275 2.00 -20.55 15.80
C ASP A 275 1.87 -19.88 17.18
N LYS A 276 1.34 -20.62 18.18
CA LYS A 276 1.16 -20.23 19.59
C LYS A 276 2.46 -19.72 20.23
N GLY A 277 3.60 -20.25 19.79
CA GLY A 277 4.94 -19.84 20.20
C GLY A 277 5.48 -18.59 19.48
N SER A 278 4.72 -17.92 18.62
CA SER A 278 5.17 -16.76 17.85
C SER A 278 4.26 -15.54 17.93
N GLY A 279 4.84 -14.35 18.09
CA GLY A 279 4.17 -13.06 17.92
C GLY A 279 4.61 -12.38 16.63
N GLU A 280 3.76 -11.57 16.00
CA GLU A 280 4.14 -10.80 14.82
C GLU A 280 4.46 -9.34 15.18
N LEU A 281 5.65 -8.85 14.79
CA LEU A 281 5.97 -7.43 14.83
C LEU A 281 5.25 -6.70 13.69
N ARG A 282 4.53 -5.65 14.05
CA ARG A 282 3.67 -4.86 13.15
C ARG A 282 3.89 -3.36 13.35
N ARG A 283 3.41 -2.57 12.38
CA ARG A 283 3.18 -1.10 12.51
C ARG A 283 4.43 -0.30 12.98
N MET A 284 5.63 -0.84 12.73
CA MET A 284 6.92 -0.25 13.09
C MET A 284 7.24 1.00 12.27
N SER A 285 7.40 2.15 12.91
CA SER A 285 7.78 3.40 12.24
C SER A 285 8.48 4.40 13.18
N VAL A 286 9.27 5.30 12.59
CA VAL A 286 9.90 6.43 13.26
C VAL A 286 9.81 7.66 12.35
N HIS A 287 9.37 8.79 12.90
CA HIS A 287 9.26 10.08 12.26
C HIS A 287 10.59 10.45 11.57
N PRO A 288 10.60 10.87 10.28
CA PRO A 288 11.83 11.10 9.52
C PRO A 288 12.92 11.87 10.27
N ASP A 289 12.55 13.03 10.84
CA ASP A 289 13.43 13.96 11.55
C ASP A 289 14.01 13.42 12.87
N TYR A 290 13.49 12.28 13.36
CA TYR A 290 13.91 11.59 14.59
C TYR A 290 14.62 10.26 14.28
N ARG A 291 14.84 9.93 13.00
CA ARG A 291 15.60 8.73 12.60
C ARG A 291 17.08 8.85 12.98
N ARG A 292 17.79 7.72 12.92
CA ARG A 292 19.23 7.57 13.26
C ARG A 292 19.60 7.81 14.73
N LEU A 293 18.78 8.48 15.54
CA LEU A 293 18.99 8.67 16.98
C LEU A 293 19.07 7.35 17.78
N GLY A 294 18.46 6.27 17.28
CA GLY A 294 18.44 4.94 17.91
C GLY A 294 17.06 4.47 18.36
N ILE A 295 16.03 5.31 18.24
CA ILE A 295 14.64 5.04 18.65
C ILE A 295 14.13 3.69 18.14
N GLY A 296 14.41 3.32 16.89
CA GLY A 296 14.00 2.03 16.35
C GLY A 296 14.61 0.82 17.06
N MET A 297 15.85 0.93 17.56
CA MET A 297 16.50 -0.10 18.38
C MET A 297 15.86 -0.18 19.78
N MET A 298 15.46 0.96 20.35
CA MET A 298 14.79 1.02 21.65
C MET A 298 13.38 0.42 21.59
N LEU A 299 12.59 0.76 20.55
CA LEU A 299 11.27 0.17 20.29
C LEU A 299 11.36 -1.35 20.09
N LEU A 300 12.30 -1.82 19.26
CA LEU A 300 12.54 -3.25 19.06
C LEU A 300 12.94 -3.95 20.36
N LYS A 301 13.73 -3.30 21.22
CA LYS A 301 14.14 -3.88 22.50
C LYS A 301 12.98 -4.02 23.49
N SER A 302 12.14 -2.99 23.64
CA SER A 302 10.93 -3.08 24.47
C SER A 302 9.97 -4.18 24.00
N LEU A 303 9.84 -4.35 22.67
CA LEU A 303 9.06 -5.43 22.08
C LEU A 303 9.69 -6.81 22.35
N GLU A 304 11.01 -6.94 22.23
CA GLU A 304 11.75 -8.18 22.48
C GLU A 304 11.64 -8.63 23.94
N ASP A 305 11.79 -7.70 24.89
CA ASP A 305 11.75 -7.99 26.33
C ASP A 305 10.33 -8.36 26.79
N HIS A 306 9.30 -7.69 26.28
CA HIS A 306 7.91 -8.09 26.50
C HIS A 306 7.61 -9.45 25.84
N ALA A 307 8.08 -9.70 24.62
CA ALA A 307 7.86 -10.97 23.95
C ALA A 307 8.45 -12.15 24.73
N ARG A 308 9.64 -11.98 25.32
CA ARG A 308 10.20 -12.96 26.28
C ARG A 308 9.36 -13.09 27.55
N ALA A 309 8.94 -11.96 28.15
CA ALA A 309 8.13 -11.97 29.37
C ALA A 309 6.75 -12.63 29.20
N GLN A 310 6.18 -12.61 27.98
CA GLN A 310 4.95 -13.32 27.62
C GLN A 310 5.18 -14.73 27.05
N GLY A 311 6.41 -15.27 27.14
CA GLY A 311 6.71 -16.66 26.76
C GLY A 311 6.66 -16.96 25.26
N PHE A 312 6.85 -15.97 24.38
CA PHE A 312 7.02 -16.25 22.95
C PHE A 312 8.41 -16.88 22.68
N SER A 313 8.44 -17.95 21.88
CA SER A 313 9.69 -18.57 21.40
C SER A 313 10.41 -17.71 20.37
N ARG A 314 9.64 -16.94 19.57
CA ARG A 314 10.14 -16.13 18.45
C ARG A 314 9.24 -14.94 18.14
N VAL A 315 9.80 -13.92 17.51
CA VAL A 315 9.04 -12.85 16.83
C VAL A 315 9.17 -13.01 15.33
N LYS A 316 8.08 -12.92 14.58
CA LYS A 316 8.07 -12.88 13.10
C LYS A 316 7.74 -11.49 12.60
N LEU A 317 8.15 -11.15 11.38
CA LEU A 317 7.65 -9.97 10.65
C LEU A 317 7.62 -10.22 9.15
N SER A 318 6.80 -9.44 8.45
CA SER A 318 6.80 -9.37 6.98
C SER A 318 7.05 -7.93 6.51
N THR A 319 7.86 -7.75 5.47
CA THR A 319 8.08 -6.43 4.85
C THR A 319 8.42 -6.53 3.38
N THR A 320 8.07 -5.50 2.61
CA THR A 320 8.42 -5.41 1.18
C THR A 320 9.90 -5.09 1.00
N PHE A 321 10.54 -5.67 -0.02
CA PHE A 321 11.94 -5.40 -0.39
C PHE A 321 12.29 -3.90 -0.55
N TYR A 322 11.28 -3.05 -0.77
CA TYR A 322 11.44 -1.61 -0.91
C TYR A 322 11.83 -0.87 0.39
N GLN A 323 11.64 -1.47 1.57
CA GLN A 323 11.95 -0.88 2.88
C GLN A 323 13.39 -1.19 3.36
N GLN A 324 14.38 -0.91 2.51
CA GLN A 324 15.80 -1.26 2.74
C GLN A 324 16.36 -0.75 4.09
N GLU A 325 15.98 0.46 4.53
CA GLU A 325 16.38 1.00 5.85
C GLU A 325 15.89 0.13 7.02
N ALA A 326 14.62 -0.32 6.96
CA ALA A 326 14.01 -1.15 7.98
C ALA A 326 14.61 -2.57 7.97
N ILE A 327 14.81 -3.15 6.77
CA ILE A 327 15.47 -4.46 6.59
C ILE A 327 16.86 -4.48 7.23
N GLN A 328 17.68 -3.44 6.98
CA GLN A 328 18.99 -3.31 7.63
C GLN A 328 18.89 -3.12 9.15
N GLY A 329 17.82 -2.48 9.64
CA GLY A 329 17.53 -2.36 11.08
C GLY A 329 17.23 -3.73 11.71
N TYR A 330 16.31 -4.49 11.14
CA TYR A 330 15.92 -5.82 11.63
C TYR A 330 17.10 -6.80 11.60
N MET A 331 17.85 -6.86 10.50
CA MET A 331 19.06 -7.70 10.39
C MET A 331 20.12 -7.35 11.46
N LYS A 332 20.28 -6.06 11.79
CA LYS A 332 21.20 -5.62 12.86
C LYS A 332 20.69 -5.85 14.27
N PHE A 333 19.38 -6.02 14.44
CA PHE A 333 18.78 -6.42 15.72
C PHE A 333 18.96 -7.93 15.97
N GLY A 334 18.95 -8.75 14.91
CA GLY A 334 19.13 -10.20 14.99
C GLY A 334 18.14 -11.00 14.13
N PHE A 335 17.21 -10.34 13.43
CA PHE A 335 16.24 -11.01 12.56
C PHE A 335 16.92 -11.67 11.35
N LYS A 336 16.55 -12.93 11.09
CA LYS A 336 17.01 -13.75 9.96
C LYS A 336 15.93 -13.85 8.90
N LEU A 337 16.29 -14.06 7.63
CA LEU A 337 15.33 -14.22 6.54
C LEU A 337 14.79 -15.66 6.56
N GLU A 338 13.48 -15.83 6.80
CA GLU A 338 12.79 -17.12 6.74
C GLU A 338 12.53 -17.49 5.27
N LYS A 339 11.93 -16.58 4.50
CA LYS A 339 11.51 -16.80 3.10
C LYS A 339 11.22 -15.48 2.37
N SER A 340 11.23 -15.54 1.04
CA SER A 340 10.79 -14.46 0.17
C SER A 340 9.69 -14.96 -0.77
N ILE A 341 8.56 -14.28 -0.81
CA ILE A 341 7.44 -14.58 -1.71
C ILE A 341 7.32 -13.45 -2.73
N THR A 342 7.29 -13.79 -4.02
CA THR A 342 6.94 -12.85 -5.08
C THR A 342 5.45 -12.97 -5.36
N VAL A 343 4.69 -11.89 -5.18
CA VAL A 343 3.27 -11.82 -5.58
C VAL A 343 3.15 -11.26 -7.00
N ASP A 344 2.06 -11.60 -7.70
CA ASP A 344 1.82 -11.38 -9.14
C ASP A 344 2.04 -9.94 -9.63
N THR A 345 1.95 -8.95 -8.74
CA THR A 345 2.23 -7.53 -9.04
C THR A 345 3.73 -7.21 -9.17
N GLY A 346 4.61 -8.22 -9.07
CA GLY A 346 6.07 -8.08 -9.10
C GLY A 346 6.67 -7.63 -7.76
N PHE A 347 5.97 -7.87 -6.65
CA PHE A 347 6.38 -7.44 -5.32
C PHE A 347 6.98 -8.60 -4.54
N VAL A 348 8.25 -8.45 -4.11
CA VAL A 348 8.89 -9.39 -3.19
C VAL A 348 8.58 -8.96 -1.75
N ILE A 349 7.88 -9.83 -1.04
CA ILE A 349 7.63 -9.76 0.40
C ILE A 349 8.63 -10.70 1.08
N ASN A 350 9.46 -10.14 1.95
CA ASN A 350 10.41 -10.88 2.76
C ASN A 350 9.81 -11.13 4.15
N PHE A 351 9.89 -12.36 4.60
CA PHE A 351 9.48 -12.80 5.93
C PHE A 351 10.74 -13.05 6.76
N TYR A 352 10.77 -12.50 7.97
CA TYR A 352 11.90 -12.61 8.87
C TYR A 352 11.45 -13.15 10.23
N ASP A 353 12.34 -13.87 10.92
CA ASP A 353 12.14 -14.31 12.29
C ASP A 353 13.31 -13.93 13.22
N LEU A 354 13.00 -13.77 14.50
CA LEU A 354 13.93 -13.55 15.59
C LEU A 354 13.67 -14.63 16.64
N ASP A 355 14.62 -15.56 16.78
CA ASP A 355 14.66 -16.54 17.86
C ASP A 355 14.92 -15.81 19.20
N LEU A 356 14.02 -15.98 20.17
CA LEU A 356 14.13 -15.36 21.49
C LEU A 356 14.91 -16.22 22.50
N GLY A 357 15.27 -17.46 22.14
CA GLY A 357 16.06 -18.39 22.94
C GLY A 357 15.28 -19.27 23.93
N LEU A 358 13.97 -19.06 24.07
CA LEU A 358 13.12 -19.74 25.06
C LEU A 358 12.68 -21.16 24.65
N GLY A 359 13.05 -21.63 23.46
CA GLY A 359 12.62 -22.93 22.90
C GLY A 359 13.64 -24.07 23.02
N LYS A 360 14.55 -24.05 24.00
CA LYS A 360 15.59 -25.07 24.19
C LYS A 360 15.49 -25.77 25.56
N GLU A 361 14.54 -26.69 25.66
CA GLU A 361 14.72 -27.86 26.53
C GLU A 361 15.53 -28.93 25.78
N ASP A 362 16.33 -29.71 26.51
CA ASP A 362 17.30 -30.63 25.92
C ASP A 362 16.64 -31.86 25.27
N LYS A 363 16.52 -31.84 23.94
CA LYS A 363 16.55 -33.08 23.13
C LYS A 363 17.99 -33.40 22.74
N GLN A 364 18.71 -33.99 23.69
CA GLN A 364 20.05 -34.53 23.43
C GLN A 364 19.99 -35.68 22.42
N THR A 365 20.99 -35.70 21.53
CA THR A 365 21.38 -36.85 20.69
C THR A 365 20.34 -37.37 19.70
N GLU A 366 20.35 -36.80 18.49
CA GLU A 366 20.63 -37.62 17.31
C GLU A 366 21.62 -36.89 16.39
N SER A 367 22.45 -37.63 15.65
CA SER A 367 23.77 -37.14 15.24
C SER A 367 23.93 -36.86 13.74
N PHE A 368 24.58 -35.74 13.43
CA PHE A 368 25.48 -35.54 12.27
C PHE A 368 25.08 -36.11 10.90
N VAL A 369 24.64 -35.23 10.00
CA VAL A 369 25.20 -35.16 8.64
C VAL A 369 25.54 -33.70 8.33
N SER A 370 26.75 -33.44 7.82
CA SER A 370 27.21 -32.09 7.42
C SER A 370 26.84 -31.78 5.95
N PRO A 371 26.81 -30.50 5.52
CA PRO A 371 26.18 -30.12 4.26
C PRO A 371 27.01 -30.52 3.03
N VAL A 372 26.31 -31.00 1.99
CA VAL A 372 26.90 -31.14 0.65
C VAL A 372 27.09 -29.75 0.05
N ALA A 373 28.36 -29.36 -0.15
CA ALA A 373 28.69 -28.13 -0.85
C ALA A 373 28.49 -28.31 -2.38
N ILE A 374 27.80 -27.36 -3.02
CA ILE A 374 27.71 -27.26 -4.48
C ILE A 374 28.12 -25.83 -4.89
N GLY A 375 29.17 -25.75 -5.72
CA GLY A 375 29.66 -24.51 -6.32
C GLY A 375 28.84 -24.05 -7.54
N PRO A 376 29.28 -22.97 -8.23
CA PRO A 376 28.48 -22.30 -9.24
C PRO A 376 28.51 -22.94 -10.65
N ASP A 377 27.56 -22.47 -11.46
CA ASP A 377 27.38 -22.62 -12.93
C ASP A 377 26.99 -24.02 -13.47
N GLN A 378 25.73 -24.14 -13.91
CA GLN A 378 25.42 -24.88 -15.13
C GLN A 378 24.21 -24.30 -15.89
N LYS A 379 24.48 -23.68 -17.04
CA LYS A 379 23.47 -23.18 -17.99
C LYS A 379 22.74 -24.32 -18.70
N VAL A 380 21.40 -24.38 -18.63
CA VAL A 380 20.60 -25.23 -19.55
C VAL A 380 19.39 -24.50 -20.15
N LYS A 381 19.54 -24.14 -21.43
CA LYS A 381 18.54 -24.04 -22.53
C LYS A 381 17.15 -23.44 -22.26
N ARG A 382 16.88 -22.32 -22.96
CA ARG A 382 15.57 -22.04 -23.58
C ARG A 382 15.12 -23.22 -24.46
N ARG A 383 13.81 -23.47 -24.55
CA ARG A 383 13.16 -24.06 -25.74
C ARG A 383 11.80 -23.38 -25.98
N THR A 384 11.31 -23.40 -27.22
CA THR A 384 10.24 -22.52 -27.71
C THR A 384 8.91 -23.26 -27.98
N ARG A 385 7.81 -22.54 -27.69
CA ARG A 385 6.46 -22.56 -28.29
C ARG A 385 6.12 -23.62 -29.36
N VAL A 386 5.03 -24.34 -29.09
CA VAL A 386 3.85 -24.69 -29.94
C VAL A 386 2.70 -24.74 -28.91
N GLU A 387 1.69 -23.86 -28.92
CA GLU A 387 0.41 -23.92 -29.68
C GLU A 387 -0.38 -25.22 -29.45
N ASP A 388 -1.68 -25.24 -29.18
CA ASP A 388 -2.68 -24.23 -28.75
C ASP A 388 -3.88 -25.02 -28.12
N ALA A 389 -4.93 -24.47 -27.51
CA ALA A 389 -5.44 -23.09 -27.48
C ALA A 389 -5.66 -22.57 -26.03
N ASP A 390 -6.82 -22.18 -25.48
CA ASP A 390 -8.25 -22.25 -25.87
C ASP A 390 -9.04 -21.04 -25.28
N GLU A 391 -10.31 -20.85 -25.69
CA GLU A 391 -11.08 -19.61 -25.47
C GLU A 391 -12.19 -19.66 -24.40
N THR A 392 -12.73 -18.48 -24.08
CA THR A 392 -13.84 -18.18 -23.13
C THR A 392 -13.49 -18.35 -21.65
N THR A 393 -13.95 -17.51 -20.72
CA THR A 393 -15.12 -16.60 -20.74
C THR A 393 -14.75 -15.17 -20.27
N LEU A 394 -15.55 -14.17 -20.67
CA LEU A 394 -15.37 -12.72 -20.41
C LEU A 394 -15.92 -12.26 -19.04
#